data_AF-G9X1H7-F1
#
_entry.id   AF-G9X1H7-F1
#
_cell.length_a   1.000
_cell.length_b   1.000
_cell.length_c   1.000
_cell.angle_alpha   90.00
_cell.angle_beta   90.00
_cell.angle_gamma   90.00
#
_symmetry.space_group_name_H-M   'P 1'
#
loop_
_entity.id
_entity.type
_entity.pdbx_description
1 polymer ?
#
loop_
_entity_poly.entity_id
_entity_poly.type
_entity_poly.pdbx_seq_one_letter_code
_entity_poly.pdbx_strand_id
1 'polypeptide(L)'
;MLEQIRDILLSHNGKRNPITSAEIARKIGIIEDDTHVQTRALILECAQKYKLPLAASNRGYYLISNQQEYDEYMNNLDSRSAGIEERKKIITINFKGGK
;
A
#
# COMPACT_ATOMS: atom_id res chain seq x y z
N MET A 1 -18.05 6.89 -4.98
CA MET A 1 -17.02 6.61 -3.96
C MET A 1 -15.65 6.31 -4.58
N LEU A 2 -15.46 5.22 -5.35
CA LEU A 2 -14.16 4.93 -5.98
C LEU A 2 -13.65 6.04 -6.92
N GLU A 3 -14.56 6.77 -7.58
CA GLU A 3 -14.22 7.95 -8.40
C GLU A 3 -13.64 9.09 -7.56
N GLN A 4 -14.20 9.35 -6.37
CA GLN A 4 -13.66 10.36 -5.45
C GLN A 4 -12.27 9.96 -4.94
N ILE A 5 -12.08 8.67 -4.62
CA ILE A 5 -10.76 8.14 -4.24
C ILE A 5 -9.76 8.32 -5.38
N ARG A 6 -10.17 8.01 -6.63
CA ARG A 6 -9.33 8.21 -7.82
C ARG A 6 -8.92 9.67 -7.95
N ASP A 7 -9.87 10.60 -7.88
CA ASP A 7 -9.60 12.02 -8.07
C ASP A 7 -8.67 12.58 -6.98
N ILE A 8 -8.82 12.09 -5.74
CA ILE A 8 -7.86 12.36 -4.67
C ILE A 8 -6.48 11.82 -5.05
N LEU A 9 -6.36 10.53 -5.39
CA LEU A 9 -5.07 9.90 -5.72
C LEU A 9 -4.36 10.56 -6.91
N LEU A 10 -5.10 11.02 -7.92
CA LEU A 10 -4.55 11.72 -9.08
C LEU A 10 -3.86 13.05 -8.72
N SER A 11 -4.19 13.65 -7.57
CA SER A 11 -3.50 14.84 -7.04
C SER A 11 -2.24 14.51 -6.22
N HIS A 12 -2.00 13.23 -5.93
CA HIS A 12 -0.91 12.72 -5.10
C HIS A 12 0.11 11.92 -5.93
N ASN A 13 0.70 12.61 -6.92
CA ASN A 13 1.75 12.05 -7.77
C ASN A 13 3.13 12.22 -7.14
N GLY A 14 3.92 11.14 -7.14
CA GLY A 14 5.28 11.09 -6.64
C GLY A 14 5.39 10.79 -5.15
N LYS A 15 6.48 10.12 -4.77
CA LYS A 15 6.78 9.65 -3.41
C LYS A 15 6.87 10.77 -2.38
N ARG A 16 7.09 12.01 -2.85
CA ARG A 16 7.16 13.23 -2.02
C ARG A 16 5.80 13.85 -1.71
N ASN A 17 4.73 13.40 -2.36
CA ASN A 17 3.37 13.90 -2.16
C ASN A 17 2.39 12.76 -1.79
N PRO A 18 2.63 12.02 -0.69
CA PRO A 18 1.74 10.93 -0.28
C PRO A 18 0.48 11.43 0.43
N ILE A 19 -0.53 10.58 0.48
CA ILE A 19 -1.75 10.75 1.29
C ILE A 19 -2.06 9.49 2.11
N THR A 20 -2.41 9.67 3.38
CA THR A 20 -2.71 8.55 4.28
C THR A 20 -4.12 7.98 4.07
N SER A 21 -4.34 6.73 4.49
CA SER A 21 -5.69 6.14 4.49
C SER A 21 -6.66 6.95 5.37
N ALA A 22 -6.18 7.47 6.51
CA ALA A 22 -6.98 8.31 7.38
C ALA A 22 -7.44 9.62 6.70
N GLU A 23 -6.55 10.26 5.94
CA GLU A 23 -6.91 11.45 5.16
C GLU A 23 -7.91 11.15 4.05
N ILE A 24 -7.74 10.03 3.33
CA ILE A 24 -8.70 9.59 2.31
C ILE A 24 -10.06 9.32 2.96
N ALA A 25 -10.10 8.54 4.05
CA ALA A 25 -11.31 8.20 4.79
C ALA A 25 -12.10 9.45 5.21
N ARG A 26 -11.43 10.44 5.79
CA ARG A 26 -12.03 11.73 6.17
C ARG A 26 -12.62 12.46 4.96
N LYS A 27 -11.91 12.48 3.82
CA LYS A 27 -12.36 13.17 2.60
C LYS A 27 -13.58 12.51 1.96
N ILE A 28 -13.74 11.19 2.12
CA ILE A 28 -14.87 10.43 1.54
C ILE A 28 -15.97 10.10 2.57
N GLY A 29 -15.84 10.55 3.81
CA GLY A 29 -16.85 10.38 4.87
C GLY A 29 -16.93 8.99 5.49
N ILE A 30 -15.87 8.18 5.43
CA ILE A 30 -15.81 6.89 6.11
C ILE A 30 -15.38 7.09 7.57
N ILE A 31 -16.16 6.54 8.50
CA ILE A 31 -15.84 6.45 9.92
C ILE A 31 -15.46 5.00 10.20
N GLU A 32 -14.21 4.77 10.57
CA GLU A 32 -13.65 3.46 10.87
C GLU A 32 -12.62 3.59 12.00
N ASP A 33 -12.24 2.46 12.59
CA ASP A 33 -11.18 2.40 13.59
C ASP A 33 -9.79 2.71 13.00
N ASP A 34 -8.79 2.87 13.86
CA ASP A 34 -7.42 3.26 13.49
C ASP A 34 -6.74 2.30 12.52
N THR A 35 -7.27 1.08 12.32
CA THR A 35 -6.69 0.11 11.40
C THR A 35 -6.99 0.43 9.93
N HIS A 36 -8.02 1.26 9.69
CA HIS A 36 -8.43 1.75 8.38
C HIS A 36 -8.60 0.67 7.30
N VAL A 37 -9.02 -0.55 7.69
CA VAL A 37 -9.06 -1.72 6.80
C VAL A 37 -10.00 -1.50 5.61
N GLN A 38 -11.17 -0.89 5.84
CA GLN A 38 -12.15 -0.65 4.79
C GLN A 38 -11.61 0.35 3.76
N THR A 39 -11.06 1.48 4.21
CA THR A 39 -10.49 2.48 3.29
C THR A 39 -9.32 1.91 2.50
N ARG A 40 -8.45 1.10 3.11
CA ARG A 40 -7.33 0.46 2.41
C ARG A 40 -7.79 -0.50 1.31
N ALA A 41 -8.85 -1.27 1.56
CA ALA A 41 -9.46 -2.15 0.56
C ALA A 41 -10.01 -1.36 -0.64
N LEU A 42 -10.74 -0.26 -0.37
CA LEU A 42 -11.29 0.61 -1.41
C LEU A 42 -10.20 1.31 -2.24
N ILE A 43 -9.09 1.72 -1.62
CA ILE A 43 -7.94 2.29 -2.33
C ILE A 43 -7.35 1.27 -3.32
N LEU A 44 -7.18 0.01 -2.88
CA LEU A 44 -6.66 -1.06 -3.74
C LEU A 44 -7.62 -1.36 -4.90
N GLU A 45 -8.92 -1.47 -4.61
CA GLU A 45 -9.96 -1.66 -5.63
C GLU A 45 -9.96 -0.51 -6.65
N CYS A 46 -9.83 0.74 -6.18
CA CYS A 46 -9.71 1.92 -7.03
C CYS A 46 -8.51 1.81 -7.98
N ALA A 47 -7.33 1.44 -7.47
CA ALA A 47 -6.14 1.28 -8.29
C ALA A 47 -6.29 0.19 -9.35
N GLN A 48 -6.90 -0.94 -9.00
CA GLN A 48 -7.18 -2.03 -9.95
C GLN A 48 -8.17 -1.59 -11.04
N LYS A 49 -9.29 -0.97 -10.63
CA LYS A 49 -10.36 -0.53 -11.54
C LYS A 49 -9.88 0.52 -12.54
N TYR A 50 -9.12 1.51 -12.08
CA TYR A 50 -8.65 2.63 -12.90
C TYR A 50 -7.21 2.46 -13.40
N LYS A 51 -6.60 1.28 -13.20
CA LYS A 51 -5.23 0.96 -13.65
C LYS A 51 -4.19 1.97 -13.18
N LEU A 52 -4.29 2.41 -11.92
CA LEU A 52 -3.40 3.41 -11.34
C LEU A 52 -2.08 2.75 -10.91
N PRO A 53 -0.92 3.38 -11.17
CA PRO A 53 0.37 2.91 -10.68
C PRO A 53 0.56 3.26 -9.19
N LEU A 54 -0.30 2.70 -8.35
CA LEU A 54 -0.39 3.00 -6.93
C LEU A 54 0.77 2.35 -6.16
N ALA A 55 1.50 3.15 -5.40
CA ALA A 55 2.48 2.71 -4.42
C ALA A 55 2.08 3.12 -3.01
N ALA A 56 2.63 2.44 -2.02
CA ALA A 56 2.42 2.74 -0.60
C ALA A 56 3.74 2.80 0.16
N SER A 57 3.81 3.68 1.14
CA SER A 57 4.93 3.81 2.07
C SER A 57 4.42 4.02 3.49
N ASN A 58 5.33 4.12 4.47
CA ASN A 58 4.98 4.53 5.83
C ASN A 58 4.39 5.95 5.92
N ARG A 59 4.50 6.76 4.85
CA ARG A 59 3.91 8.12 4.77
C ARG A 59 2.55 8.15 4.07
N GLY A 60 2.06 7.01 3.59
CA GLY A 60 0.81 6.90 2.84
C GLY A 60 0.99 6.45 1.38
N TYR A 61 -0.08 6.66 0.62
CA TYR A 61 -0.26 6.27 -0.78
C TYR A 61 0.13 7.38 -1.74
N TYR A 62 0.67 7.02 -2.89
CA TYR A 62 0.99 7.95 -3.97
C TYR A 62 0.95 7.22 -5.31
N LEU A 63 0.81 7.97 -6.40
CA LEU A 63 0.97 7.43 -7.75
C LEU A 63 2.42 7.60 -8.19
N ILE A 64 3.03 6.53 -8.68
CA ILE A 64 4.40 6.54 -9.18
C ILE A 64 4.49 7.51 -10.37
N SER A 65 5.45 8.43 -10.32
CA SER A 65 5.59 9.53 -11.27
C SER A 65 6.73 9.35 -12.27
N ASN A 66 7.70 8.48 -11.99
CA ASN A 66 8.88 8.27 -12.81
C ASN A 66 9.49 6.86 -12.60
N GLN A 67 10.44 6.49 -13.47
CA GLN A 67 11.08 5.16 -13.47
C GLN A 67 11.86 4.88 -12.18
N GLN A 68 12.55 5.87 -11.63
CA GLN A 68 13.31 5.69 -10.39
C GLN A 68 12.38 5.30 -9.22
N GLU A 69 11.24 5.98 -9.07
CA GLU A 69 10.25 5.64 -8.05
C GLU A 69 9.68 4.22 -8.24
N TYR A 70 9.48 3.80 -9.49
CA TYR A 70 9.06 2.45 -9.82
C TYR A 70 10.11 1.41 -9.37
N ASP A 71 11.36 1.58 -9.77
CA ASP A 71 12.44 0.65 -9.48
C ASP A 71 12.67 0.55 -7.96
N GLU A 72 12.68 1.70 -7.27
CA GLU A 72 12.76 1.74 -5.82
C GLU A 72 11.60 0.99 -5.15
N TYR A 73 10.38 1.16 -5.65
CA TYR A 73 9.22 0.51 -5.06
C TYR A 73 9.24 -1.01 -5.29
N MET A 74 9.63 -1.48 -6.49
CA MET A 74 9.77 -2.90 -6.78
C MET A 74 10.85 -3.57 -5.92
N ASN A 75 12.03 -2.94 -5.81
CA ASN A 75 13.10 -3.44 -4.93
C ASN A 75 12.66 -3.56 -3.47
N ASN A 76 11.83 -2.62 -3.00
CA ASN A 76 11.27 -2.68 -1.64
C ASN A 76 10.28 -3.85 -1.48
N LEU A 77 9.45 -4.13 -2.49
CA LEU A 77 8.54 -5.27 -2.47
C LEU A 77 9.29 -6.60 -2.46
N ASP A 78 10.33 -6.73 -3.29
CA ASP A 78 11.17 -7.93 -3.35
C ASP A 78 11.87 -8.19 -2.02
N SER A 79 12.46 -7.15 -1.42
CA SER A 79 13.10 -7.23 -0.10
C SER A 79 12.12 -7.67 0.99
N ARG A 80 10.89 -7.14 0.96
CA ARG A 80 9.84 -7.54 1.91
C ARG A 80 9.42 -8.99 1.71
N SER A 81 9.30 -9.43 0.46
CA SER A 81 8.99 -10.82 0.11
C SER A 81 10.06 -11.77 0.65
N ALA A 82 11.34 -11.47 0.43
CA ALA A 82 12.46 -12.26 0.95
C ALA A 82 12.42 -12.37 2.48
N GLY A 83 12.18 -11.27 3.19
CA GLY A 83 12.06 -11.28 4.66
C GLY A 83 10.82 -12.04 5.18
N ILE A 84 9.74 -12.12 4.40
CA ILE A 84 8.57 -12.97 4.73
C ILE A 84 8.95 -14.45 4.57
N GLU A 85 9.60 -14.82 3.47
CA GLU A 85 10.02 -16.19 3.22
C GLU A 85 11.04 -16.68 4.27
N GLU A 86 11.98 -15.83 4.68
CA GLU A 86 12.94 -16.17 5.73
C GLU A 86 12.24 -16.46 7.07
N ARG A 87 11.26 -15.61 7.45
CA ARG A 87 10.46 -15.84 8.66
C ARG A 87 9.68 -17.16 8.59
N LYS A 88 9.09 -17.50 7.43
CA LYS A 88 8.42 -18.78 7.24
C LYS A 88 9.38 -19.96 7.46
N LYS A 89 10.62 -19.88 6.95
CA LYS A 89 11.64 -20.91 7.16
C LYS A 89 11.99 -21.06 8.64
N ILE A 90 12.31 -19.96 9.32
CA ILE A 90 12.67 -19.96 10.74
C ILE A 90 11.56 -20.58 11.59
N ILE A 91 10.31 -20.15 11.40
CA ILE A 91 9.16 -20.70 12.15
C ILE A 91 9.01 -22.19 11.89
N THR A 92 9.16 -22.62 10.63
CA THR A 92 9.06 -24.04 10.25
C THR A 92 10.13 -24.89 10.90
N ILE A 93 11.40 -24.44 10.87
CA ILE A 93 12.53 -25.13 11.51
C ILE A 93 12.29 -25.23 13.02
N ASN A 94 11.94 -24.12 13.68
CA ASN A 94 11.75 -24.10 15.13
C ASN A 94 10.59 -24.99 15.58
N PHE A 95 9.48 -25.02 14.83
CA PHE A 95 8.31 -25.82 15.18
C PHE A 95 8.50 -27.33 14.89
N LYS A 96 9.19 -27.67 13.79
CA LYS A 96 9.35 -29.07 13.34
C LYS A 96 10.63 -29.73 13.84
N GLY A 97 11.70 -28.97 14.05
CA GLY A 97 13.00 -29.46 14.52
C GLY A 97 13.14 -29.55 16.05
N GLY A 98 12.16 -29.02 16.79
CA GLY A 98 12.03 -29.21 18.24
C GLY A 98 11.19 -30.44 18.64
N LYS A 99 10.95 -31.37 17.71
CA LYS A 99 10.30 -32.66 17.94
C LYS A 99 11.27 -33.80 17.65
#